data_AF-A0A7X4FPD1-F1
#
_entry.id   AF-A0A7X4FPD1-F1
#
_cell.length_a   1.000
_cell.length_b   1.000
_cell.length_c   1.000
_cell.angle_alpha   90.00
_cell.angle_beta   90.00
_cell.angle_gamma   90.00
#
_symmetry.space_group_name_H-M   'P 1'
#
loop_
_entity.id
_entity.type
_entity.pdbx_description
1 polymer ?
#
loop_
_entity_poly.entity_id
_entity_poly.type
_entity_poly.pdbx_seq_one_letter_code
_entity_poly.pdbx_strand_id
1 'polypeptide(L)'
;MITKAQYGTSELERDFGCLTFGNALASYRIGEEKSQRAFADFLGISPQSLCDMEKERRIPSPSRAAKIARQLGEPENFWVQLALQDMLRKENLNLVVSID
;
A
#
# COMPACT_ATOMS: atom_id res chain seq x y z
N MET A 1 -7.68 -26.76 -25.53
CA MET A 1 -6.55 -26.06 -24.88
C MET A 1 -7.01 -24.65 -24.60
N ILE A 2 -7.25 -24.30 -23.33
CA ILE A 2 -7.65 -22.95 -22.95
C ILE A 2 -6.39 -22.10 -22.95
N THR A 3 -6.37 -21.10 -23.83
CA THR A 3 -5.32 -20.09 -24.00
C THR A 3 -4.99 -19.45 -22.65
N LYS A 4 -3.69 -19.26 -22.36
CA LYS A 4 -3.20 -18.56 -21.16
C LYS A 4 -3.95 -17.24 -21.01
N ALA A 5 -4.91 -17.17 -20.09
CA ALA A 5 -5.47 -15.89 -19.69
C ALA A 5 -4.30 -15.07 -19.16
N GLN A 6 -4.01 -13.96 -19.83
CA GLN A 6 -2.93 -13.06 -19.45
C GLN A 6 -3.38 -12.38 -18.15
N TYR A 7 -2.91 -12.90 -17.02
CA TYR A 7 -3.28 -12.39 -15.69
C TYR A 7 -2.57 -11.06 -15.46
N GLY A 8 -3.28 -9.95 -15.69
CA GLY A 8 -2.77 -8.58 -15.59
C GLY A 8 -3.31 -7.85 -14.35
N THR A 9 -3.10 -6.53 -14.33
CA THR A 9 -3.55 -5.67 -13.22
C THR A 9 -5.06 -5.67 -13.06
N SER A 10 -5.82 -5.76 -14.15
CA SER A 10 -7.29 -5.76 -14.12
C SER A 10 -7.85 -7.06 -13.52
N GLU A 11 -7.24 -8.20 -13.83
CA GLU A 11 -7.62 -9.49 -13.23
C GLU A 11 -7.26 -9.52 -11.74
N LEU A 12 -6.08 -9.01 -11.37
CA LEU A 12 -5.66 -8.87 -9.98
C LEU A 12 -6.62 -8.01 -9.18
N GLU A 13 -7.01 -6.85 -9.73
CA GLU A 13 -7.95 -5.94 -9.06
C GLU A 13 -9.34 -6.56 -8.89
N ARG A 14 -9.83 -7.31 -9.89
CA ARG A 14 -11.11 -8.01 -9.79
C ARG A 14 -11.09 -9.08 -8.69
N ASP A 15 -10.02 -9.85 -8.63
CA ASP A 15 -9.95 -11.04 -7.77
C ASP A 15 -9.50 -10.71 -6.34
N PHE A 16 -8.68 -9.67 -6.14
CA PHE A 16 -8.09 -9.29 -4.85
C PHE A 16 -8.44 -7.87 -4.37
N GLY A 17 -9.13 -7.08 -5.19
CA GLY A 17 -9.44 -5.68 -4.91
C GLY A 17 -8.36 -4.69 -5.37
N CYS A 18 -8.67 -3.40 -5.25
CA CYS A 18 -7.78 -2.33 -5.65
C CYS A 18 -6.46 -2.33 -4.85
N LEU A 19 -5.35 -1.96 -5.49
CA LEU A 19 -4.09 -1.73 -4.81
C LEU A 19 -4.19 -0.44 -3.96
N THR A 20 -4.00 -0.56 -2.65
CA THR A 20 -4.02 0.52 -1.65
C THR A 20 -2.65 0.63 -0.99
N PHE A 21 -2.39 1.75 -0.32
CA PHE A 21 -1.22 1.88 0.54
C PHE A 21 -1.20 0.77 1.61
N GLY A 22 -2.36 0.51 2.23
CA GLY A 22 -2.49 -0.46 3.30
C GLY A 22 -2.19 -1.89 2.89
N ASN A 23 -2.79 -2.34 1.77
CA ASN A 23 -2.58 -3.70 1.29
C ASN A 23 -1.19 -3.89 0.64
N ALA A 24 -0.63 -2.86 0.01
CA ALA A 24 0.75 -2.89 -0.48
C ALA A 24 1.72 -3.04 0.68
N LEU A 25 1.53 -2.28 1.77
CA LEU A 25 2.37 -2.37 2.97
C LEU A 25 2.26 -3.74 3.66
N ALA A 26 1.04 -4.27 3.77
CA ALA A 26 0.81 -5.60 4.34
C ALA A 26 1.44 -6.70 3.48
N SER A 27 1.31 -6.61 2.16
CA SER A 27 1.89 -7.57 1.21
C SER A 27 3.41 -7.53 1.23
N TYR A 28 4.00 -6.33 1.27
CA TYR A 28 5.44 -6.15 1.43
C TYR A 28 5.94 -6.83 2.71
N ARG A 29 5.28 -6.56 3.84
CA ARG A 29 5.63 -7.18 5.13
C ARG A 29 5.59 -8.71 5.07
N ILE A 30 4.55 -9.27 4.46
CA ILE A 30 4.36 -10.71 4.34
C ILE A 30 5.44 -11.31 3.42
N GLY A 31 5.79 -10.64 2.32
CA GLY A 31 6.89 -11.05 1.43
C GLY A 31 8.25 -11.05 2.12
N GLU A 32 8.45 -10.15 3.08
CA GLU A 32 9.63 -10.10 3.97
C GLU A 32 9.59 -11.12 5.12
N GLU A 33 8.53 -11.93 5.21
CA GLU A 33 8.29 -12.91 6.27
C GLU A 33 8.30 -12.31 7.69
N LYS A 34 7.91 -11.03 7.83
CA LYS A 34 7.95 -10.32 9.12
C LYS A 34 6.59 -10.35 9.83
N SER A 35 6.63 -10.59 11.14
CA SER A 35 5.47 -10.31 11.99
C SER A 35 5.16 -8.81 12.02
N GLN A 36 3.92 -8.44 12.31
CA GLN A 36 3.51 -7.03 12.39
C GLN A 36 4.35 -6.26 13.44
N ARG A 37 4.72 -6.90 14.55
CA ARG A 37 5.60 -6.29 15.55
C ARG A 37 7.00 -6.02 15.00
N ALA A 38 7.64 -7.04 14.42
CA ALA A 38 8.99 -6.93 13.88
C ALA A 38 9.08 -5.88 12.75
N PHE A 39 8.05 -5.78 11.92
CA PHE A 39 8.01 -4.79 10.85
C PHE A 39 7.73 -3.38 11.36
N ALA A 40 6.90 -3.23 12.40
CA ALA A 40 6.68 -1.93 13.04
C ALA A 40 7.97 -1.41 13.67
N ASP A 41 8.73 -2.30 14.33
CA ASP A 41 10.05 -1.98 14.90
C ASP A 41 11.04 -1.55 13.79
N PHE A 42 11.07 -2.29 12.67
CA PHE A 42 11.87 -1.94 11.48
C PHE A 42 11.52 -0.56 10.90
N LEU A 43 10.22 -0.25 10.81
CA LEU A 43 9.73 1.04 10.31
C LEU A 43 9.85 2.19 11.34
N GLY A 44 10.21 1.89 12.59
CA GLY A 44 10.26 2.88 13.67
C GLY A 44 8.89 3.45 14.05
N ILE A 45 7.83 2.65 13.98
CA ILE A 45 6.45 3.04 14.31
C ILE A 45 5.82 2.07 15.33
N SER A 46 4.70 2.46 15.96
CA SER A 46 4.00 1.53 16.84
C SER A 46 3.32 0.40 16.05
N PRO A 47 3.25 -0.83 16.61
CA PRO A 47 2.51 -1.93 15.99
C PRO A 47 1.03 -1.59 15.74
N GLN A 48 0.42 -0.79 16.63
CA GLN A 48 -0.94 -0.28 16.43
C GLN A 48 -1.04 0.62 15.20
N SER A 49 -0.09 1.54 15.01
CA SER A 49 -0.07 2.39 13.83
C SER A 49 0.12 1.59 12.56
N LEU A 50 0.96 0.56 12.57
CA LEU A 50 1.13 -0.32 11.41
C LEU A 50 -0.19 -1.08 11.12
N CYS A 51 -0.80 -1.67 12.14
CA CYS A 51 -2.07 -2.39 12.02
C CYS A 51 -3.20 -1.51 11.46
N ASP A 52 -3.27 -0.26 11.90
CA ASP A 52 -4.25 0.70 11.40
C ASP A 52 -4.00 1.09 9.94
N MET A 53 -2.74 1.14 9.50
CA MET A 53 -2.40 1.38 8.09
C MET A 53 -2.70 0.14 7.23
N GLU A 54 -2.27 -1.04 7.66
CA GLU A 54 -2.48 -2.31 6.92
C GLU A 54 -3.96 -2.69 6.77
N LYS A 55 -4.80 -2.28 7.73
CA LYS A 55 -6.25 -2.49 7.69
C LYS A 55 -7.02 -1.28 7.12
N GLU A 56 -6.31 -0.33 6.51
CA GLU A 56 -6.86 0.86 5.85
C GLU A 56 -7.72 1.76 6.76
N ARG A 57 -7.63 1.58 8.08
CA ARG A 57 -8.31 2.44 9.06
C ARG A 57 -7.69 3.84 9.08
N ARG A 58 -6.39 3.93 8.82
CA ARG A 58 -5.65 5.18 8.76
C ARG A 58 -4.74 5.22 7.53
N ILE A 59 -5.02 6.16 6.63
CA ILE A 59 -4.14 6.46 5.49
C ILE A 59 -3.06 7.43 5.99
N PRO A 60 -1.76 7.18 5.72
CA PRO A 60 -0.70 8.09 6.12
C PRO A 60 -0.73 9.38 5.30
N SER A 61 -0.25 10.49 5.86
CA SER A 61 0.00 11.71 5.08
C SER A 61 1.10 11.48 4.02
N PRO A 62 1.18 12.29 2.95
CA PRO A 62 2.22 12.15 1.92
C PRO A 62 3.64 12.11 2.50
N SER A 63 3.93 12.99 3.46
CA SER A 63 5.25 13.01 4.11
C SER A 63 5.52 11.76 4.95
N ARG A 64 4.49 11.14 5.53
CA ARG A 64 4.62 9.87 6.27
C ARG A 64 4.78 8.69 5.31
N ALA A 65 4.05 8.67 4.21
CA ALA A 65 4.20 7.68 3.13
C ALA A 65 5.64 7.68 2.58
N ALA A 66 6.17 8.86 2.25
CA ALA A 66 7.57 9.03 1.80
C ALA A 66 8.59 8.54 2.83
N LYS A 67 8.36 8.81 4.13
CA LYS A 67 9.23 8.30 5.21
C LYS A 67 9.21 6.77 5.27
N ILE A 68 8.04 6.15 5.15
CA ILE A 68 7.91 4.69 5.11
C ILE A 68 8.64 4.15 3.87
N ALA A 69 8.39 4.70 2.68
CA ALA A 69 9.05 4.29 1.44
C ALA A 69 10.58 4.28 1.54
N ARG A 70 11.17 5.34 2.11
CA ARG A 70 12.62 5.40 2.37
C ARG A 70 13.13 4.31 3.30
N GLN A 71 12.36 3.95 4.33
CA GLN A 71 12.72 2.84 5.24
C GLN A 71 12.63 1.49 4.53
N LEU A 72 11.67 1.32 3.62
CA LEU A 72 11.55 0.12 2.78
C LEU A 72 12.64 0.04 1.70
N GLY A 73 13.32 1.14 1.39
CA GLY A 73 14.24 1.23 0.25
C GLY A 73 13.50 1.25 -1.10
N GLU A 74 12.24 1.68 -1.10
CA GLU A 74 11.36 1.68 -2.26
C GLU A 74 11.12 3.10 -2.82
N PRO A 75 10.71 3.23 -4.10
CA PRO A 75 10.45 4.53 -4.71
C PRO A 75 9.39 5.36 -3.96
N GLU A 76 9.74 6.57 -3.55
CA GLU A 76 8.82 7.45 -2.79
C GLU A 76 7.57 7.81 -3.59
N ASN A 77 7.71 8.04 -4.89
CA ASN A 77 6.61 8.42 -5.78
C ASN A 77 5.48 7.39 -5.76
N PHE A 78 5.79 6.10 -5.84
CA PHE A 78 4.82 5.01 -5.81
C PHE A 78 4.01 5.00 -4.49
N TRP A 79 4.70 5.03 -3.35
CA TRP A 79 4.03 5.00 -2.04
C TRP A 79 3.25 6.26 -1.73
N VAL A 80 3.74 7.43 -2.17
CA VAL A 80 3.02 8.70 -2.02
C VAL A 80 1.78 8.71 -2.93
N GLN A 81 1.90 8.22 -4.17
CA GLN A 81 0.77 8.09 -5.10
C GLN A 81 -0.33 7.20 -4.51
N LEU A 82 0.02 6.03 -3.95
CA LEU A 82 -0.95 5.15 -3.29
C LEU A 82 -1.65 5.85 -2.12
N ALA A 83 -0.91 6.54 -1.24
CA ALA A 83 -1.50 7.24 -0.11
C ALA A 83 -2.48 8.33 -0.56
N LEU A 84 -2.13 9.13 -1.57
CA LEU A 84 -3.01 10.16 -2.12
C LEU A 84 -4.23 9.55 -2.82
N GLN A 85 -4.02 8.47 -3.58
CA GLN A 85 -5.10 7.79 -4.28
C GLN A 85 -6.12 7.20 -3.29
N ASP A 86 -5.65 6.60 -2.19
CA ASP A 86 -6.51 6.09 -1.12
C ASP A 86 -7.32 7.20 -0.44
N MET A 87 -6.73 8.40 -0.25
CA MET A 87 -7.46 9.54 0.31
C MET A 87 -8.64 9.94 -0.59
N LEU A 88 -8.42 10.00 -1.91
CA LEU A 88 -9.48 10.32 -2.86
C LEU A 88 -10.56 9.23 -2.88
N ARG A 89 -10.17 7.95 -2.87
CA ARG A 89 -11.12 6.82 -2.80
C ARG A 89 -11.95 6.87 -1.53
N LYS A 90 -11.35 7.17 -0.37
CA LYS A 90 -12.05 7.25 0.92
C LYS A 90 -13.12 8.35 0.93
N GLU A 91 -12.91 9.42 0.19
CA GLU A 91 -13.88 10.52 0.02
C GLU A 91 -14.85 10.28 -1.16
N ASN A 92 -14.82 9.10 -1.79
CA ASN A 92 -15.62 8.75 -2.97
C ASN A 92 -15.39 9.70 -4.16
N LEU A 93 -14.19 10.26 -4.28
CA LEU A 93 -13.79 11.10 -5.39
C LEU A 93 -13.22 10.24 -6.52
N ASN A 94 -13.89 10.25 -7.67
CA ASN A 94 -13.49 9.51 -8.87
C ASN A 94 -12.38 10.24 -9.64
N LEU A 95 -11.24 10.42 -8.97
CA LEU A 95 -10.05 11.10 -9.47
C LEU A 95 -8.85 10.15 -9.43
N VAL A 96 -7.95 10.30 -10.40
CA VAL A 96 -6.72 9.51 -10.51
C VAL A 96 -5.52 10.38 -10.17
N VAL A 97 -4.66 9.90 -9.27
CA VAL A 97 -3.40 10.55 -8.92
C VAL A 97 -2.30 10.01 -9.83
N SER A 98 -1.55 10.92 -10.46
CA SER A 98 -0.33 10.62 -11.20
C SER A 98 0.80 11.49 -10.66
N ILE A 99 1.97 10.90 -10.40
CA ILE A 99 3.17 11.58 -9.92
C ILE A 99 4.30 11.24 -10.88
N ASP A 100 4.98 12.26 -11.39
CA ASP A 100 6.14 12.14 -12.27
C ASP A 100 7.44 11.94 -11.48
#